data_AF-A0A7V6X0Z8-F1
#
_entry.id   AF-A0A7V6X0Z8-F1
#
_cell.length_a   1.000
_cell.length_b   1.000
_cell.length_c   1.000
_cell.angle_alpha   90.00
_cell.angle_beta   90.00
_cell.angle_gamma   90.00
#
_symmetry.space_group_name_H-M   'P 1'
#
loop_
_entity.id
_entity.type
_entity.pdbx_description
1 polymer ?
#
loop_
_entity_poly.entity_id
_entity_poly.type
_entity_poly.pdbx_seq_one_letter_code
_entity_poly.pdbx_strand_id
1 'polypeptide(L)' 'MSSTTQQIIDMLNMLPKKEQDFACEMLKKIVLAWDPDYTKLTPDESKKLEEGKKQLANGEFFLDEEIDWDNLDSLDLN' A
#
# COMPACT_ATOMS: atom_id res chain seq x y z
N MET A 1 -6.91 18.40 0.95
CA MET A 1 -5.71 18.73 1.75
C MET A 1 -6.04 19.91 2.65
N SER A 2 -5.54 19.94 3.89
CA SER A 2 -5.70 21.13 4.74
C SER A 2 -4.73 22.23 4.27
N SER A 3 -5.05 23.50 4.59
CA SER A 3 -4.15 24.63 4.32
C SER A 3 -2.77 24.44 4.95
N THR A 4 -2.72 23.82 6.14
CA THR A 4 -1.49 23.49 6.86
C THR A 4 -0.64 22.46 6.10
N THR A 5 -1.26 21.43 5.51
CA THR A 5 -0.54 20.43 4.71
C THR A 5 0.13 21.07 3.50
N GLN A 6 -0.57 21.98 2.81
CA GLN A 6 -0.03 22.66 1.64
C GLN A 6 1.22 23.50 1.99
N GLN A 7 1.14 24.29 3.08
CA GLN A 7 2.27 25.10 3.54
C GLN A 7 3.50 24.24 3.88
N ILE A 8 3.31 23.09 4.52
CA ILE A 8 4.41 22.17 4.87
C ILE A 8 5.07 21.61 3.59
N ILE A 9 4.27 21.23 2.59
CA ILE A 9 4.77 20.74 1.31
C ILE A 9 5.59 21.83 0.60
N ASP A 10 5.06 23.05 0.55
CA ASP A 10 5.74 24.18 -0.09
C ASP A 10 7.07 24.49 0.61
N MET A 11 7.12 24.44 1.94
CA MET A 11 8.36 24.60 2.71
C MET A 11 9.36 23.47 2.46
N LEU A 12 8.92 22.21 2.42
CA LEU A 12 9.78 21.05 2.13
C LEU A 12 10.41 21.14 0.73
N ASN A 13 9.65 21.58 -0.26
CA ASN A 13 10.12 21.74 -1.63
C ASN A 13 11.23 22.79 -1.78
N MET A 14 11.30 23.78 -0.88
CA MET A 14 12.34 24.81 -0.87
C MET A 14 13.67 24.31 -0.24
N LEU A 15 13.65 23.18 0.48
CA LEU A 15 14.83 22.66 1.16
C LEU A 15 15.76 21.91 0.18
N PRO A 16 17.08 21.89 0.44
CA PRO A 16 18.00 21.00 -0.28
C PRO A 16 17.66 19.52 -0.06
N LYS A 17 18.02 18.66 -1.02
CA LYS A 17 17.68 17.22 -0.98
C LYS A 17 18.05 16.52 0.33
N LYS A 18 19.22 16.83 0.89
CA LYS A 18 19.68 16.27 2.18
C LYS A 18 18.72 16.57 3.33
N GLU A 19 18.17 17.78 3.37
CA GLU A 19 17.25 18.22 4.41
C GLU A 19 15.84 17.64 4.18
N GLN A 20 15.44 17.43 2.93
CA GLN A 20 14.20 16.70 2.59
C GLN A 20 14.27 15.24 3.04
N ASP A 21 15.40 14.57 2.80
CA ASP A 21 15.62 13.19 3.23
C ASP A 21 15.57 13.09 4.76
N PHE A 22 16.21 14.04 5.47
CA PHE A 22 16.13 14.13 6.93
C PHE A 22 14.70 14.35 7.44
N ALA A 23 13.95 15.29 6.83
CA ALA A 23 12.57 15.56 7.20
C ALA A 23 11.66 14.34 6.97
N CYS A 24 11.91 13.58 5.89
CA CYS A 24 11.21 12.33 5.62
C CYS A 24 11.44 11.30 6.74
N GLU A 25 12.69 11.09 7.15
CA GLU A 25 13.02 10.18 8.24
C GLU A 25 12.44 10.62 9.59
N MET A 26 12.41 11.93 9.86
CA MET A 26 11.78 12.47 11.05
C MET A 26 10.26 12.24 11.04
N LEU A 27 9.59 12.49 9.91
CA LEU A 27 8.16 12.23 9.75
C LEU A 27 7.84 10.75 9.91
N LYS A 28 8.62 9.84 9.32
CA LYS A 28 8.46 8.39 9.52
C LYS A 28 8.51 8.01 11.00
N LYS A 29 9.47 8.55 11.76
CA LYS A 29 9.57 8.28 13.21
C LYS A 29 8.38 8.81 13.99
N ILE A 30 7.86 10.00 13.65
CA ILE A 30 6.67 10.57 14.28
C ILE A 30 5.45 9.71 13.99
N VAL A 31 5.28 9.30 12.72
CA VAL A 31 4.18 8.45 12.29
C VAL A 31 4.23 7.10 13.00
N LEU A 32 5.40 6.45 13.06
CA LEU A 32 5.59 5.18 13.79
C LEU A 32 5.37 5.31 15.30
N ALA A 33 5.69 6.46 15.91
CA ALA A 33 5.45 6.69 17.34
C ALA A 33 3.97 6.91 17.65
N TRP A 34 3.23 7.52 16.72
CA TRP A 34 1.80 7.79 16.87
C TRP A 34 0.93 6.61 16.45
N ASP A 35 1.33 5.90 15.39
CA ASP A 35 0.74 4.68 14.89
C ASP A 35 1.86 3.66 14.58
N PRO A 36 2.20 2.80 15.55
CA PRO A 36 3.21 1.74 15.38
C PRO A 36 2.85 0.73 14.29
N ASP A 37 1.57 0.67 13.91
CA ASP A 37 1.02 -0.24 12.92
C ASP A 37 0.79 0.45 11.57
N TYR A 38 1.24 1.70 11.39
CA TYR A 38 1.08 2.47 10.15
C TYR A 38 1.58 1.74 8.89
N THR A 39 2.59 0.89 9.01
CA THR A 39 3.15 0.09 7.92
C THR A 39 2.63 -1.35 7.90
N LYS A 40 1.74 -1.71 8.82
CA LYS A 40 1.12 -3.03 8.88
C LYS A 40 -0.16 -3.00 8.06
N LEU A 41 -0.46 -4.15 7.46
CA LEU A 41 -1.75 -4.38 6.83
C LEU A 41 -2.83 -4.18 7.88
N THR A 42 -3.90 -3.48 7.50
CA THR A 42 -5.10 -3.47 8.33
C THR A 42 -5.57 -4.91 8.57
N PRO A 43 -6.32 -5.20 9.66
CA PRO A 43 -6.81 -6.56 9.91
C PRO A 43 -7.55 -7.18 8.71
N ASP A 44 -8.29 -6.36 7.96
CA ASP A 44 -9.00 -6.76 6.75
C ASP A 44 -8.04 -7.09 5.60
N GLU A 45 -7.03 -6.26 5.35
CA GLU A 45 -6.01 -6.53 4.32
C GLU A 45 -5.15 -7.75 4.67
N SER A 46 -4.82 -7.94 5.95
CA SER A 46 -4.11 -9.11 6.44
C SER A 46 -4.92 -10.39 6.21
N LYS A 47 -6.23 -10.35 6.50
CA LYS A 47 -7.13 -11.48 6.25
C LYS A 47 -7.20 -11.83 4.75
N LYS A 48 -7.37 -10.83 3.89
CA LYS A 48 -7.37 -11.02 2.42
C LYS A 48 -6.05 -11.61 1.92
N LEU A 49 -4.92 -11.15 2.46
CA LEU A 49 -3.61 -11.68 2.10
C LEU A 49 -3.46 -13.15 2.52
N GLU A 50 -3.91 -13.52 3.72
CA GLU A 50 -3.88 -14.91 4.18
C GLU A 50 -4.83 -15.81 3.38
N GLU A 51 -6.00 -15.31 2.97
CA GLU A 51 -6.90 -16.01 2.06
C GLU A 51 -6.25 -16.24 0.69
N GLY A 52 -5.65 -15.20 0.10
CA GLY A 52 -4.93 -15.32 -1.17
C GLY A 52 -3.73 -16.27 -1.10
N LYS A 53 -2.98 -16.29 0.01
CA LYS A 53 -1.91 -17.28 0.22
C LYS A 53 -2.43 -18.72 0.29
N LYS A 54 -3.61 -18.93 0.89
CA LYS A 54 -4.23 -20.26 0.96
C LYS A 54 -4.73 -20.70 -0.42
N GLN A 55 -5.37 -19.81 -1.17
CA GLN A 55 -5.80 -20.07 -2.56
C GLN A 55 -4.60 -20.43 -3.43
N LEU A 56 -3.51 -19.67 -3.33
CA LEU A 56 -2.25 -19.98 -4.03
C LEU A 56 -1.69 -21.36 -3.65
N ALA A 57 -1.69 -21.70 -2.36
CA ALA A 57 -1.21 -23.01 -1.88
C ALA A 57 -2.13 -24.17 -2.31
N ASN A 58 -3.42 -23.92 -2.45
CA ASN A 58 -4.42 -24.89 -2.92
C ASN A 58 -4.43 -25.06 -4.45
N GLY A 59 -3.69 -24.22 -5.19
CA GLY A 59 -3.71 -24.22 -6.66
C GLY A 59 -4.92 -23.49 -7.26
N GLU A 60 -5.65 -22.72 -6.45
CA GLU A 60 -6.79 -21.89 -6.86
C GLU A 60 -6.28 -20.56 -7.43
N PHE A 61 -5.43 -20.62 -8.45
CA PHE A 61 -4.92 -19.47 -9.18
C PHE A 61 -4.95 -19.75 -10.68
N PHE A 62 -5.23 -18.71 -11.46
CA PHE A 62 -5.15 -18.76 -12.92
C PHE A 62 -3.85 -18.12 -13.38
N LEU A 63 -3.19 -18.73 -14.35
CA LEU A 63 -2.08 -18.06 -15.04
C LEU A 63 -2.64 -16.99 -15.98
N ASP A 64 -1.86 -15.93 -16.21
CA ASP A 64 -2.26 -14.83 -17.11
C ASP A 64 -2.65 -15.33 -18.51
N GLU A 65 -2.01 -16.39 -18.99
CA GLU A 65 -2.28 -17.04 -20.27
C GLU A 65 -3.60 -17.83 -20.30
N GLU A 66 -4.14 -18.17 -19.13
CA GLU A 66 -5.41 -18.92 -18.96
C GLU A 66 -6.61 -17.98 -18.80
N ILE A 67 -6.37 -16.67 -18.66
CA ILE A 67 -7.41 -15.66 -18.49
C ILE A 67 -7.76 -15.09 -19.86
N ASP A 68 -8.99 -15.35 -20.30
CA ASP A 68 -9.58 -14.63 -21.44
C ASP A 68 -10.01 -13.22 -21.00
N TRP A 69 -9.10 -12.26 -21.13
CA TRP A 69 -9.34 -10.86 -20.75
C TRP A 69 -10.46 -10.19 -21.55
N ASP A 70 -10.81 -10.71 -22.73
CA ASP A 70 -11.90 -10.21 -23.56
C ASP A 70 -13.26 -10.81 -23.15
N ASN A 71 -13.26 -11.87 -22.32
CA ASN A 71 -14.48 -12.52 -21.83
C ASN A 71 -14.33 -13.12 -20.42
N LEU A 72 -14.38 -12.24 -19.42
CA LEU A 72 -14.23 -12.58 -18.00
C LEU A 72 -15.42 -13.37 -17.40
N ASP A 73 -16.58 -13.39 -18.06
CA ASP A 73 -17.75 -14.16 -17.61
C ASP A 73 -17.56 -15.69 -17.76
N SER A 74 -16.52 -16.11 -18.49
CA SER A 74 -16.18 -17.51 -18.69
C SER A 74 -15.38 -18.13 -17.54
N LEU A 75 -14.85 -17.30 -16.63
CA LEU A 75 -14.14 -17.75 -15.45
C LEU A 75 -15.15 -18.03 -14.33
N ASP A 76 -15.29 -19.31 -13.98
CA ASP A 76 -16.15 -19.76 -12.87
C ASP A 76 -15.48 -19.40 -11.53
N LEU A 77 -15.58 -18.11 -11.17
CA LEU A 77 -15.17 -17.57 -9.88
C LEU A 77 -16.25 -17.92 -8.85
N ASN A 78 -16.20 -19.15 -8.32
CA ASN A 78 -16.99 -19.56 -7.15
C ASN A 78 -16.49 -18.89 -5.86
#